data_AF-A0A2S4PT32-F1
#
_entry.id   AF-A0A2S4PT32-F1
#
_cell.length_a   1.000
_cell.length_b   1.000
_cell.length_c   1.000
_cell.angle_alpha   90.00
_cell.angle_beta   90.00
_cell.angle_gamma   90.00
#
_symmetry.space_group_name_H-M   'P 1'
#
loop_
_entity.id
_entity.type
_entity.pdbx_description
1 polymer ?
#
loop_
_entity_poly.entity_id
_entity_poly.type
_entity_poly.pdbx_seq_one_letter_code
_entity_poly.pdbx_strand_id
1 'polypeptide(L)'
;MSGIWSWFGGQSAQKRKDAPKNAILGLRSQLEMLQKRERHLLNQMDEQDTIARKNATTNKTAAKSALRRKKQFEHSLEQTTAQVATLEQQIYSIEAANINRETLAAMERAGEAMQQIHGKLNIDKVDET
;
A
#
# COMPACT_ATOMS: atom_id res chain seq x y z
N MET A 1 -4.38 18.73 -41.59
CA MET A 1 -4.26 19.39 -40.26
C MET A 1 -4.44 18.33 -39.18
N SER A 2 -3.37 17.70 -38.70
CA SER A 2 -3.46 16.52 -37.82
C SER A 2 -2.25 16.38 -36.88
N GLY A 3 -1.76 17.49 -36.31
CA GLY A 3 -0.50 17.50 -35.54
C GLY A 3 -0.60 17.77 -34.04
N ILE A 4 -1.72 18.29 -33.51
CA ILE A 4 -1.75 18.86 -32.14
C ILE A 4 -2.46 17.94 -31.12
N TRP A 5 -3.37 17.06 -31.56
CA TRP A 5 -4.09 16.15 -30.65
C TRP A 5 -3.28 14.93 -30.18
N SER A 6 -2.21 14.54 -30.89
CA SER A 6 -1.39 13.38 -30.51
C SER A 6 -0.38 13.68 -29.39
N TRP A 7 0.01 14.95 -29.18
CA TRP A 7 1.02 15.31 -28.19
C TRP A 7 0.45 15.34 -26.76
N PHE A 8 -0.82 15.70 -26.58
CA PHE A 8 -1.43 15.84 -25.25
C PHE A 8 -2.04 14.53 -24.68
N GLY A 9 -2.31 13.52 -25.53
CA GLY A 9 -2.96 12.27 -25.11
C GLY A 9 -2.02 11.16 -24.62
N GLY A 10 -0.80 11.09 -25.14
CA GLY A 10 0.13 9.97 -24.85
C GLY A 10 0.71 9.99 -23.43
N GLN A 11 1.07 11.18 -22.93
CA GLN A 11 1.73 11.31 -21.63
C GLN A 11 0.76 11.12 -20.45
N SER A 12 -0.52 11.45 -20.63
CA SER A 12 -1.58 11.28 -19.62
C SER A 12 -2.08 9.84 -19.53
N ALA A 13 -2.06 9.09 -20.63
CA ALA A 13 -2.38 7.66 -20.63
C ALA A 13 -1.29 6.82 -19.95
N GLN A 14 -0.01 7.14 -20.19
CA GLN A 14 1.13 6.47 -19.54
C GLN A 14 1.15 6.72 -18.01
N LYS A 15 0.97 7.98 -17.58
CA LYS A 15 0.85 8.31 -16.14
C LYS A 15 -0.27 7.55 -15.42
N ARG A 16 -1.39 7.29 -16.10
CA ARG A 16 -2.51 6.51 -15.53
C ARG A 16 -2.18 5.03 -15.37
N LYS A 17 -1.36 4.46 -16.26
CA LYS A 17 -0.88 3.06 -16.14
C LYS A 17 0.15 2.90 -15.01
N ASP A 18 0.99 3.91 -14.76
CA ASP A 18 2.03 3.84 -13.73
C ASP A 18 1.55 4.28 -12.34
N ALA A 19 0.41 4.96 -12.24
CA ALA A 19 -0.13 5.47 -10.97
C ALA A 19 -0.28 4.43 -9.84
N PRO A 20 -0.84 3.22 -10.04
CA PRO A 20 -0.97 2.25 -8.96
C PRO A 20 0.38 1.70 -8.50
N LYS A 21 1.31 1.45 -9.43
CA LYS A 21 2.67 0.97 -9.11
C LYS A 21 3.44 2.02 -8.31
N ASN A 22 3.36 3.29 -8.72
CA ASN A 22 4.02 4.40 -8.02
C ASN A 22 3.43 4.62 -6.63
N ALA A 23 2.11 4.45 -6.47
CA ALA A 23 1.45 4.52 -5.16
C ALA A 23 1.92 3.38 -4.23
N ILE A 24 1.98 2.13 -4.71
CA ILE A 24 2.48 0.99 -3.92
C ILE A 24 3.94 1.22 -3.48
N LEU A 25 4.80 1.70 -4.39
CA LEU A 25 6.20 2.00 -4.05
C LEU A 25 6.32 3.08 -2.97
N GLY A 26 5.49 4.13 -3.05
CA GLY A 26 5.43 5.17 -2.03
C GLY A 26 4.98 4.62 -0.67
N LEU A 27 3.93 3.79 -0.65
CA LEU A 27 3.44 3.16 0.58
C LEU A 27 4.46 2.21 1.20
N ARG A 28 5.20 1.44 0.39
CA ARG A 28 6.28 0.57 0.87
C ARG A 28 7.45 1.34 1.45
N SER A 29 7.82 2.47 0.85
CA SER A 29 8.83 3.39 1.42
C SER A 29 8.39 3.94 2.77
N GLN A 30 7.11 4.33 2.89
CA GLN A 30 6.54 4.79 4.15
C GLN A 30 6.51 3.69 5.21
N LEU A 31 6.22 2.44 4.81
CA LEU A 31 6.27 1.27 5.69
C LEU A 31 7.69 1.05 6.24
N GLU A 32 8.71 1.13 5.39
CA GLU A 32 10.11 1.00 5.81
C GLU A 32 10.51 2.08 6.84
N MET A 33 10.04 3.32 6.63
CA MET A 33 10.24 4.43 7.58
C MET A 33 9.57 4.15 8.93
N LEU A 34 8.34 3.63 8.95
CA LEU A 34 7.64 3.29 10.18
C LEU A 34 8.30 2.12 10.92
N GLN A 35 8.79 1.11 10.20
CA GLN A 35 9.56 0.01 10.81
C GLN A 35 10.89 0.50 11.41
N LYS A 36 11.56 1.47 10.77
CA LYS A 36 12.74 2.13 11.36
C LYS A 36 12.38 2.88 12.64
N ARG A 37 11.25 3.60 12.64
CA ARG A 37 10.72 4.29 13.83
C ARG A 37 10.39 3.31 14.96
N GLU A 38 9.77 2.18 14.64
CA GLU A 38 9.45 1.11 15.59
C GLU A 38 10.71 0.61 16.32
N ARG A 39 11.74 0.24 15.55
CA ARG A 39 13.04 -0.17 16.12
C ARG A 39 13.68 0.92 16.98
N HIS A 40 13.58 2.18 16.56
CA HIS A 40 14.11 3.29 17.34
C HIS A 40 13.38 3.45 18.69
N LEU A 41 12.05 3.35 18.69
CA LEU A 41 11.24 3.42 19.92
C LEU A 41 11.53 2.26 20.87
N LEU A 42 11.70 1.04 20.34
CA LEU A 42 12.10 -0.13 21.14
C LEU A 42 13.46 0.09 21.81
N ASN A 43 14.46 0.57 21.07
CA ASN A 43 15.77 0.89 21.64
C ASN A 43 15.67 1.96 22.74
N GLN A 44 14.88 3.02 22.52
CA GLN A 44 14.66 4.06 23.53
C GLN A 44 13.97 3.50 24.79
N MET A 45 13.04 2.56 24.64
CA MET A 45 12.40 1.89 25.76
C MET A 45 13.41 1.06 26.57
N ASP A 46 14.28 0.30 25.91
CA ASP A 46 15.32 -0.51 26.55
C ASP A 46 16.34 0.35 27.31
N GLU A 47 16.72 1.49 26.74
CA GLU A 47 17.56 2.48 27.41
C GLU A 47 16.90 3.01 28.69
N GLN A 48 15.61 3.39 28.63
CA GLN A 48 14.90 3.87 29.82
C GLN A 48 14.70 2.75 30.86
N ASP A 49 14.47 1.51 30.43
CA ASP A 49 14.37 0.35 31.33
C ASP A 49 15.69 0.12 32.08
N THR A 50 16.81 0.21 31.35
CA THR A 50 18.15 0.11 31.93
C THR A 50 18.42 1.22 32.95
N ILE A 51 18.08 2.46 32.62
CA ILE A 51 18.20 3.61 33.54
C ILE A 51 17.32 3.40 34.78
N ALA A 52 16.09 2.93 34.60
CA ALA A 52 15.17 2.67 35.71
C ALA A 52 15.72 1.60 36.66
N ARG A 53 16.24 0.49 36.12
CA ARG A 53 16.86 -0.59 36.92
C ARG A 53 18.09 -0.11 37.69
N LYS A 54 18.97 0.67 37.03
CA LYS A 54 20.18 1.21 37.66
C LYS A 54 19.88 2.14 38.84
N ASN A 55 18.76 2.87 38.78
CA ASN A 55 18.37 3.85 39.78
C ASN A 55 17.31 3.33 40.77
N ALA A 56 16.89 2.07 40.67
CA ALA A 56 15.75 1.53 41.42
C ALA A 56 15.91 1.64 42.95
N THR A 57 17.13 1.43 43.45
CA THR A 57 17.46 1.45 44.88
C THR A 57 18.15 2.75 45.31
N THR A 58 18.86 3.41 44.40
CA THR A 58 19.71 4.58 44.70
C THR A 58 18.99 5.91 44.50
N ASN A 59 18.17 6.03 43.45
CA ASN A 59 17.45 7.25 43.12
C ASN A 59 16.07 6.96 42.55
N LYS A 60 15.11 6.74 43.47
CA LYS A 60 13.73 6.39 43.15
C LYS A 60 13.03 7.44 42.26
N THR A 61 13.38 8.72 42.38
CA THR A 61 12.83 9.79 41.54
C THR A 61 13.31 9.65 40.10
N ALA A 62 14.61 9.43 39.89
CA ALA A 62 15.16 9.17 38.56
C ALA A 62 14.55 7.92 37.93
N ALA A 63 14.44 6.82 38.69
CA ALA A 63 13.82 5.59 38.22
C ALA A 63 12.35 5.78 37.79
N LYS A 64 11.54 6.49 38.59
CA LYS A 64 10.15 6.83 38.23
C LYS A 64 10.07 7.69 36.97
N SER A 65 10.98 8.64 36.79
CA SER A 65 11.00 9.50 35.59
C SER A 65 11.33 8.69 34.32
N ALA A 66 12.28 7.76 34.40
CA ALA A 66 12.64 6.86 33.31
C ALA A 66 11.46 5.96 32.93
N LEU A 67 10.77 5.36 33.91
CA LEU A 67 9.56 4.55 33.65
C LEU A 67 8.44 5.35 32.99
N ARG A 68 8.25 6.64 33.36
CA ARG A 68 7.27 7.51 32.70
C ARG A 68 7.62 7.76 31.24
N ARG A 69 8.90 8.00 30.92
CA ARG A 69 9.36 8.15 29.53
C ARG A 69 9.20 6.86 28.74
N LYS A 70 9.57 5.71 29.33
CA LYS A 70 9.33 4.39 28.72
C LYS A 70 7.86 4.22 28.35
N LYS A 71 6.92 4.54 29.25
CA LYS A 71 5.48 4.47 28.97
C LYS A 71 5.02 5.39 27.84
N GLN A 72 5.64 6.56 27.68
CA GLN A 72 5.36 7.46 26.55
C GLN A 72 5.85 6.86 25.22
N PHE A 73 7.01 6.20 25.23
CA PHE A 73 7.52 5.48 24.06
C PHE A 73 6.66 4.26 23.72
N GLU A 74 6.17 3.51 24.72
CA GLU A 74 5.19 2.41 24.53
C GLU A 74 3.94 2.90 23.81
N HIS A 75 3.38 4.04 24.23
CA HIS A 75 2.22 4.62 23.54
C HIS A 75 2.54 5.08 22.10
N SER A 76 3.73 5.66 21.90
CA SER A 76 4.18 6.05 20.56
C SER A 76 4.41 4.85 19.64
N LEU A 77 4.85 3.73 20.22
CA LEU A 77 5.04 2.45 19.54
C LEU A 77 3.70 1.89 19.10
N GLU A 78 2.72 1.83 20.00
CA GLU A 78 1.34 1.41 19.70
C GLU A 78 0.73 2.20 18.54
N GLN A 79 0.86 3.53 18.54
CA GLN A 79 0.42 4.38 17.44
C GLN A 79 1.14 4.06 16.12
N THR A 80 2.46 3.80 16.19
CA THR A 80 3.27 3.44 15.02
C THR A 80 2.83 2.10 14.44
N THR A 81 2.58 1.10 15.29
CA THR A 81 2.07 -0.22 14.87
C THR A 81 0.67 -0.12 14.25
N ALA A 82 -0.21 0.72 14.79
CA ALA A 82 -1.52 0.96 14.20
C ALA A 82 -1.42 1.60 12.79
N GLN A 83 -0.48 2.53 12.60
CA GLN A 83 -0.21 3.12 11.28
C GLN A 83 0.35 2.11 10.29
N VAL A 84 1.25 1.22 10.73
CA VAL A 84 1.78 0.10 9.93
C VAL A 84 0.63 -0.78 9.43
N ALA A 85 -0.24 -1.25 10.33
CA ALA A 85 -1.37 -2.10 9.97
C ALA A 85 -2.33 -1.41 8.97
N THR A 86 -2.55 -0.11 9.14
CA THR A 86 -3.38 0.68 8.21
C THR A 86 -2.75 0.74 6.81
N LEU A 87 -1.44 0.97 6.71
CA LEU A 87 -0.74 1.02 5.42
C LEU A 87 -0.68 -0.35 4.74
N GLU A 88 -0.47 -1.42 5.50
CA GLU A 88 -0.50 -2.80 4.96
C GLU A 88 -1.87 -3.11 4.36
N GLN A 89 -2.96 -2.75 5.06
CA GLN A 89 -4.32 -2.91 4.54
C GLN A 89 -4.56 -2.09 3.26
N GLN A 90 -4.00 -0.88 3.17
CA GLN A 90 -4.08 -0.05 1.96
C GLN A 90 -3.32 -0.67 0.79
N ILE A 91 -2.11 -1.19 1.02
CA ILE A 91 -1.31 -1.90 0.01
C ILE A 91 -2.11 -3.08 -0.53
N TYR A 92 -2.64 -3.94 0.37
CA TYR A 92 -3.46 -5.08 -0.01
C TYR A 92 -4.68 -4.67 -0.85
N SER A 93 -5.37 -3.60 -0.44
CA SER A 93 -6.55 -3.10 -1.16
C SER A 93 -6.20 -2.63 -2.57
N ILE A 94 -5.05 -1.96 -2.77
CA ILE A 94 -4.59 -1.51 -4.09
C ILE A 94 -4.19 -2.71 -4.96
N GLU A 95 -3.48 -3.68 -4.38
CA GLU A 95 -3.09 -4.91 -5.09
C GLU A 95 -4.33 -5.70 -5.55
N ALA A 96 -5.33 -5.84 -4.67
CA ALA A 96 -6.61 -6.46 -5.01
C ALA A 96 -7.37 -5.70 -6.11
N ALA A 97 -7.41 -4.35 -6.02
CA ALA A 97 -8.03 -3.52 -7.04
C ALA A 97 -7.34 -3.67 -8.41
N ASN A 98 -6.01 -3.82 -8.44
CA ASN A 98 -5.27 -4.04 -9.68
C ASN A 98 -5.60 -5.41 -10.30
N ILE A 99 -5.68 -6.46 -9.49
CA ILE A 99 -6.08 -7.81 -9.94
C ILE A 99 -7.51 -7.80 -10.50
N ASN A 100 -8.45 -7.14 -9.80
CA ASN A 100 -9.83 -7.02 -10.25
C ASN A 100 -9.93 -6.28 -11.58
N ARG A 101 -9.14 -5.20 -11.75
CA ARG A 101 -9.05 -4.47 -13.02
C ARG A 101 -8.54 -5.37 -14.15
N GLU A 102 -7.48 -6.14 -13.92
CA GLU A 102 -6.92 -7.05 -14.93
C GLU A 102 -7.91 -8.17 -15.31
N THR A 103 -8.64 -8.69 -14.31
CA THR A 103 -9.69 -9.70 -14.50
C THR A 103 -10.82 -9.14 -15.36
N LEU A 104 -11.33 -7.95 -15.03
CA LEU A 104 -12.37 -7.28 -15.83
C LEU A 104 -11.91 -7.04 -17.26
N ALA A 105 -10.68 -6.55 -17.45
CA ALA A 105 -10.12 -6.35 -18.79
C ALA A 105 -9.93 -7.66 -19.58
N ALA A 106 -9.73 -8.81 -18.91
CA ALA A 106 -9.69 -10.12 -19.56
C ALA A 106 -11.11 -10.60 -19.93
N MET A 107 -12.09 -10.37 -19.06
CA MET A 107 -13.50 -10.68 -19.32
C MET A 107 -14.06 -9.86 -20.48
N GLU A 108 -13.73 -8.57 -20.57
CA GLU A 108 -14.10 -7.71 -21.70
C GLU A 108 -13.59 -8.27 -23.03
N ARG A 109 -12.29 -8.60 -23.11
CA ARG A 109 -11.69 -9.24 -24.29
C ARG A 109 -12.32 -10.58 -24.64
N ALA A 110 -12.67 -11.38 -23.63
CA ALA A 110 -13.38 -12.64 -23.86
C ALA A 110 -14.80 -12.39 -24.40
N GLY A 111 -15.52 -11.41 -23.87
CA GLY A 111 -16.83 -10.99 -24.36
C GLY A 111 -16.80 -10.52 -25.82
N GLU A 112 -15.81 -9.69 -26.19
CA GLU A 112 -15.58 -9.27 -27.58
C GLU A 112 -15.31 -10.46 -28.50
N ALA A 113 -14.46 -11.40 -28.09
CA ALA A 113 -14.19 -12.62 -28.86
C ALA A 113 -15.45 -13.49 -29.04
N MET A 114 -16.24 -13.65 -27.98
CA MET A 114 -17.52 -14.37 -28.02
C MET A 114 -18.52 -13.68 -28.95
N GLN A 115 -18.63 -12.35 -28.92
CA GLN A 115 -19.46 -11.58 -29.86
C GLN A 115 -19.02 -11.78 -31.30
N GLN A 116 -17.72 -11.83 -31.59
CA GLN A 116 -17.23 -12.11 -32.94
C GLN A 116 -17.56 -13.53 -33.40
N ILE A 117 -17.46 -14.53 -32.51
CA ILE A 117 -17.83 -15.91 -32.82
C ILE A 117 -19.34 -16.01 -33.10
N HIS A 118 -20.19 -15.45 -32.23
CA HIS A 118 -21.64 -15.49 -32.38
C HIS A 118 -22.18 -14.57 -33.49
N GLY A 119 -21.57 -13.41 -33.70
CA GLY A 119 -21.93 -12.50 -34.79
C GLY A 119 -21.64 -13.08 -36.18
N LYS A 120 -20.58 -13.90 -36.31
CA LYS A 120 -20.28 -14.67 -37.53
C LYS A 120 -21.20 -15.86 -37.76
N LEU A 121 -21.85 -16.40 -36.72
CA LEU A 121 -22.82 -17.49 -36.86
C LEU A 121 -24.18 -17.02 -37.39
N ASN A 122 -24.52 -15.74 -37.21
CA ASN A 122 -25.87 -15.23 -37.49
C ASN A 122 -26.03 -14.56 -38.88
N ILE A 123 -24.96 -14.37 -39.66
CA ILE A 123 -25.02 -13.57 -40.88
C ILE A 123 -24.99 -14.38 -42.18
N ASP A 124 -24.39 -15.59 -42.24
CA ASP A 124 -24.23 -16.30 -43.53
C ASP A 124 -24.44 -17.83 -43.52
N LYS A 125 -25.15 -18.43 -42.54
CA LYS A 125 -25.41 -19.90 -42.55
C LYS A 125 -26.80 -20.35 -42.12
N VAL A 126 -27.86 -19.73 -42.66
CA VAL A 126 -29.21 -20.33 -42.68
C VAL A 126 -29.87 -20.28 -44.07
N ASP A 127 -29.11 -19.97 -45.13
CA ASP A 127 -29.61 -20.01 -46.53
C ASP A 127 -29.08 -21.19 -47.36
N GLU A 128 -28.40 -22.16 -46.74
CA GLU A 128 -27.99 -23.42 -47.39
C GLU A 128 -28.22 -24.65 -46.50
N THR A 129 -29.47 -24.95 -46.19
CA THR A 129 -30.05 -26.30 -45.95
C THR A 129 -31.56 -26.21 -46.12
#